data_AF-A0A142YEI4-F1
#
_entry.id   AF-A0A142YEI4-F1
#
_cell.length_a   1.000
_cell.length_b   1.000
_cell.length_c   1.000
_cell.angle_alpha   90.00
_cell.angle_beta   90.00
_cell.angle_gamma   90.00
#
_symmetry.space_group_name_H-M   'P 1'
#
loop_
_entity.id
_entity.type
_entity.pdbx_description
1 polymer ?
#
loop_
_entity_poly.entity_id
_entity_poly.type
_entity_poly.pdbx_seq_one_letter_code
_entity_poly.pdbx_strand_id
1 'polypeptide(L)'
;MSLRIAIKPLMAASLLCALAGRADAGNVLWYNGDNPDIGGATVNEVAPNIGSLNTYDDFIVTDSAGWTIERIWSNNQIKVTGVTEASWSIRTGVSPGNGGTIVASGTSAATQVATGRTGGVTGYLEYTIEVAGLSIYLDPGTYWLSVSPLVERDPAGDFGGVYLAYNSATLGDNAVGTPPGTGDDGLFNSAFLSHNFAAFGNNYSMGVAGVVGGASVPEPSAGWLLAIALPAVVGLGRRAGGPAGR
;
A
#
# COMPACT_ATOMS: atom_id res chain seq x y z
N MET A 1 21.45 10.23 -67.24
CA MET A 1 20.48 11.13 -66.57
C MET A 1 19.96 10.42 -65.33
N SER A 2 20.36 10.94 -64.17
CA SER A 2 19.80 10.77 -62.82
C SER A 2 19.79 9.39 -62.14
N LEU A 3 20.84 9.21 -61.35
CA LEU A 3 20.94 8.56 -60.02
C LEU A 3 19.63 8.59 -59.21
N ARG A 4 19.23 7.45 -58.61
CA ARG A 4 18.50 7.42 -57.32
C ARG A 4 18.96 6.26 -56.45
N ILE A 5 19.71 6.65 -55.42
CA ILE A 5 20.07 5.89 -54.22
C ILE A 5 18.78 5.63 -53.42
N ALA A 6 18.59 4.40 -52.94
CA ALA A 6 17.65 4.10 -51.88
C ALA A 6 18.33 3.18 -50.85
N ILE A 7 18.92 3.82 -49.85
CA ILE A 7 19.41 3.21 -48.61
C ILE A 7 18.17 2.76 -47.82
N LYS A 8 18.01 1.47 -47.58
CA LYS A 8 17.01 0.96 -46.63
C LYS A 8 17.52 1.17 -45.21
N PRO A 9 16.77 1.82 -44.31
CA PRO A 9 17.19 1.99 -42.93
C PRO A 9 17.05 0.68 -42.16
N LEU A 10 18.09 0.41 -41.36
CA LEU A 10 18.18 -0.62 -40.35
C LEU A 10 17.10 -0.36 -39.28
N MET A 11 16.10 -1.23 -39.15
CA MET A 11 15.19 -1.21 -38.00
C MET A 11 15.93 -1.78 -36.79
N ALA A 12 16.31 -0.91 -35.87
CA ALA A 12 16.71 -1.30 -34.53
C ALA A 12 15.47 -1.80 -33.76
N ALA A 13 15.47 -3.07 -33.38
CA ALA A 13 14.50 -3.63 -32.45
C ALA A 13 14.82 -3.10 -31.05
N SER A 14 14.13 -2.04 -30.62
CA SER A 14 14.15 -1.61 -29.22
C SER A 14 13.36 -2.60 -28.39
N LEU A 15 14.09 -3.45 -27.66
CA LEU A 15 13.53 -4.35 -26.65
C LEU A 15 13.06 -3.51 -25.46
N LEU A 16 11.77 -3.16 -25.44
CA LEU A 16 11.13 -2.57 -24.28
C LEU A 16 10.96 -3.69 -23.24
N CYS A 17 11.93 -3.80 -22.32
CA CYS A 17 11.82 -4.69 -21.18
C CYS A 17 10.78 -4.09 -20.23
N ALA A 18 9.54 -4.58 -20.30
CA ALA A 18 8.54 -4.30 -19.30
C ALA A 18 9.04 -4.87 -17.98
N LEU A 19 9.31 -3.99 -17.00
CA LEU A 19 9.32 -4.36 -15.59
C LEU A 19 7.89 -4.81 -15.26
N ALA A 20 7.62 -6.10 -15.44
CA ALA A 20 6.57 -6.76 -14.70
C ALA A 20 7.00 -6.66 -13.23
N GLY A 21 6.46 -5.67 -12.52
CA GLY A 21 6.48 -5.66 -11.06
C GLY A 21 5.98 -7.03 -10.64
N ARG A 22 6.89 -7.84 -10.09
CA ARG A 22 6.54 -9.11 -9.49
C ARG A 22 5.57 -8.72 -8.38
N ALA A 23 4.29 -9.07 -8.52
CA ALA A 23 3.42 -9.16 -7.37
C ALA A 23 3.99 -10.30 -6.54
N ASP A 24 4.99 -9.99 -5.72
CA ASP A 24 5.44 -10.91 -4.70
C ASP A 24 4.24 -11.06 -3.77
N ALA A 25 3.84 -12.30 -3.51
CA ALA A 25 2.83 -12.58 -2.51
C ALA A 25 3.54 -12.42 -1.15
N GLY A 26 3.91 -11.18 -0.80
CA GLY A 26 4.54 -10.87 0.47
C GLY A 26 3.72 -11.46 1.61
N ASN A 27 4.39 -12.04 2.61
CA ASN A 27 3.71 -12.67 3.72
C ASN A 27 2.87 -11.64 4.48
N VAL A 28 1.71 -12.05 4.96
CA VAL A 28 0.94 -11.25 5.93
C VAL A 28 1.81 -11.11 7.19
N LEU A 29 2.21 -9.88 7.50
CA LEU A 29 3.05 -9.56 8.66
C LEU A 29 2.18 -9.25 9.88
N TRP A 30 1.07 -8.55 9.63
CA TRP A 30 0.05 -8.30 10.63
C TRP A 30 -1.34 -8.29 9.97
N TYR A 31 -2.31 -8.88 10.64
CA TYR A 31 -3.72 -8.80 10.30
C TYR A 31 -4.51 -8.80 11.60
N ASN A 32 -5.35 -7.78 11.79
CA ASN A 32 -6.07 -7.60 13.05
C ASN A 32 -7.22 -8.59 13.27
N GLY A 33 -7.53 -9.39 12.25
CA GLY A 33 -8.52 -10.45 12.29
C GLY A 33 -9.85 -10.10 11.62
N ASP A 34 -10.70 -11.12 11.58
CA ASP A 34 -12.08 -11.09 11.15
C ASP A 34 -13.02 -10.94 12.35
N ASN A 35 -14.29 -10.68 12.04
CA ASN A 35 -15.38 -10.90 12.99
C ASN A 35 -16.21 -12.11 12.51
N PRO A 36 -16.31 -13.18 13.31
CA PRO A 36 -17.11 -14.36 12.96
C PRO A 36 -18.62 -14.12 13.08
N ASP A 37 -19.04 -13.08 13.81
CA ASP A 37 -20.43 -12.76 14.12
C ASP A 37 -20.95 -11.58 13.29
N ILE A 38 -22.20 -11.15 13.57
CA ILE A 38 -22.75 -9.86 13.10
C ILE A 38 -21.97 -8.72 13.79
N GLY A 39 -20.76 -8.45 13.28
CA GLY A 39 -19.88 -7.43 13.81
C GLY A 39 -20.38 -6.01 13.58
N GLY A 40 -20.04 -5.12 14.51
CA GLY A 40 -20.15 -3.67 14.32
C GLY A 40 -19.27 -3.17 13.18
N ALA A 41 -19.42 -1.91 12.80
CA ALA A 41 -18.56 -1.26 11.83
C ALA A 41 -18.56 0.25 12.08
N THR A 42 -17.45 0.90 11.75
CA THR A 42 -17.32 2.37 11.82
C THR A 42 -17.14 2.91 10.41
N VAL A 43 -17.77 4.04 10.10
CA VAL A 43 -17.63 4.66 8.78
C VAL A 43 -16.16 4.87 8.42
N ASN A 44 -15.80 4.50 7.19
CA ASN A 44 -14.44 4.56 6.70
C ASN A 44 -14.45 4.81 5.19
N GLU A 45 -14.35 6.08 4.81
CA GLU A 45 -14.40 6.49 3.41
C GLU A 45 -13.81 7.89 3.21
N VAL A 46 -13.39 8.16 1.98
CA VAL A 46 -13.11 9.52 1.52
C VAL A 46 -14.09 9.85 0.40
N ALA A 47 -14.85 10.93 0.57
CA ALA A 47 -15.75 11.42 -0.45
C ALA A 47 -15.68 12.96 -0.58
N PRO A 48 -15.91 13.53 -1.78
CA PRO A 48 -15.74 14.96 -2.03
C PRO A 48 -16.57 15.89 -1.13
N ASN A 49 -17.73 15.44 -0.66
CA ASN A 49 -18.69 16.23 0.12
C ASN A 49 -18.47 16.19 1.64
N ILE A 50 -17.80 15.17 2.16
CA ILE A 50 -17.60 14.97 3.61
C ILE A 50 -16.12 14.88 4.00
N GLY A 51 -15.21 14.92 3.02
CA GLY A 51 -13.79 14.74 3.26
C GLY A 51 -13.47 13.31 3.69
N SER A 52 -12.51 13.17 4.61
CA SER A 52 -12.01 11.86 5.05
C SER A 52 -12.61 11.44 6.39
N LEU A 53 -13.17 10.24 6.41
CA LEU A 53 -13.63 9.51 7.58
C LEU A 53 -12.71 8.30 7.73
N ASN A 54 -11.83 8.32 8.73
CA ASN A 54 -10.76 7.34 8.84
C ASN A 54 -10.85 6.59 10.16
N THR A 55 -10.82 5.26 10.09
CA THR A 55 -10.56 4.39 11.23
C THR A 55 -9.08 4.07 11.33
N TYR A 56 -8.57 4.00 12.55
CA TYR A 56 -7.19 3.64 12.84
C TYR A 56 -7.12 2.47 13.81
N ASP A 57 -6.13 1.62 13.62
CA ASP A 57 -5.79 0.53 14.53
C ASP A 57 -4.28 0.33 14.54
N ASP A 58 -3.74 -0.22 15.63
CA ASP A 58 -2.30 -0.32 15.83
C ASP A 58 -1.73 -1.68 15.44
N PHE A 59 -0.47 -1.67 15.03
CA PHE A 59 0.32 -2.87 14.77
C PHE A 59 1.75 -2.67 15.24
N ILE A 60 2.40 -3.78 15.61
CA ILE A 60 3.77 -3.75 16.13
C ILE A 60 4.69 -4.43 15.12
N VAL A 61 5.68 -3.67 14.65
CA VAL A 61 6.83 -4.23 13.95
C VAL A 61 7.73 -4.89 14.99
N THR A 62 7.61 -6.21 15.11
CA THR A 62 8.29 -6.97 16.18
C THR A 62 9.70 -7.40 15.82
N ASP A 63 10.02 -7.52 14.54
CA ASP A 63 11.32 -8.02 14.11
C ASP A 63 12.38 -6.94 14.21
N SER A 64 13.52 -7.25 14.84
CA SER A 64 14.66 -6.35 15.00
C SER A 64 15.24 -5.79 13.69
N ALA A 65 15.05 -6.50 12.57
CA ALA A 65 15.46 -6.07 11.24
C ALA A 65 14.48 -5.11 10.57
N GLY A 66 13.36 -4.78 11.24
CA GLY A 66 12.28 -3.99 10.67
C GLY A 66 11.49 -4.75 9.62
N TRP A 67 10.48 -4.10 9.06
CA TRP A 67 9.65 -4.64 7.97
C TRP A 67 9.73 -3.73 6.75
N THR A 68 9.68 -4.32 5.56
CA THR A 68 9.39 -3.58 4.33
C THR A 68 7.97 -3.91 3.91
N ILE A 69 7.10 -2.91 3.97
CA ILE A 69 5.68 -3.01 3.67
C ILE A 69 5.47 -2.86 2.16
N GLU A 70 4.78 -3.85 1.59
CA GLU A 70 4.49 -3.94 0.16
C GLU A 70 2.99 -3.79 -0.12
N ARG A 71 2.15 -4.19 0.83
CA ARG A 71 0.69 -4.14 0.73
C ARG A 71 0.06 -3.78 2.07
N ILE A 72 -1.03 -3.03 2.01
CA ILE A 72 -1.88 -2.69 3.17
C ILE A 72 -3.34 -2.78 2.75
N TRP A 73 -4.23 -3.13 3.69
CA TRP A 73 -5.66 -3.22 3.40
C TRP A 73 -6.54 -2.94 4.61
N SER A 74 -7.81 -2.66 4.32
CA SER A 74 -8.93 -2.75 5.26
C SER A 74 -10.07 -3.56 4.66
N ASN A 75 -10.77 -4.33 5.49
CA ASN A 75 -12.00 -5.01 5.12
C ASN A 75 -13.19 -4.12 5.49
N ASN A 76 -13.98 -3.76 4.49
CA ASN A 76 -15.04 -2.79 4.63
C ASN A 76 -16.36 -3.38 4.17
N GLN A 77 -17.44 -3.08 4.91
CA GLN A 77 -18.81 -3.26 4.48
C GLN A 77 -19.14 -2.11 3.51
N ILE A 78 -19.23 -2.40 2.20
CA ILE A 78 -19.35 -1.37 1.16
C ILE A 78 -20.62 -1.58 0.33
N LYS A 79 -21.39 -0.51 0.17
CA LYS A 79 -22.62 -0.49 -0.66
C LYS A 79 -22.33 -0.53 -2.16
N VAL A 80 -21.25 0.12 -2.57
CA VAL A 80 -20.86 0.32 -3.97
C VAL A 80 -19.77 -0.64 -4.42
N THR A 81 -19.71 -0.88 -5.72
CA THR A 81 -18.64 -1.62 -6.39
C THR A 81 -17.86 -0.70 -7.32
N GLY A 82 -16.63 -1.07 -7.66
CA GLY A 82 -15.78 -0.31 -8.56
C GLY A 82 -14.91 0.74 -7.85
N VAL A 83 -14.62 0.55 -6.56
CA VAL A 83 -13.59 1.35 -5.87
C VAL A 83 -12.23 1.05 -6.50
N THR A 84 -11.54 2.08 -6.99
CA THR A 84 -10.24 1.97 -7.66
C THR A 84 -9.11 2.67 -6.91
N GLU A 85 -9.41 3.44 -5.87
CA GLU A 85 -8.43 4.19 -5.10
C GLU A 85 -8.74 4.12 -3.61
N ALA A 86 -7.70 4.26 -2.79
CA ALA A 86 -7.83 4.40 -1.35
C ALA A 86 -6.84 5.44 -0.83
N SER A 87 -7.27 6.21 0.16
CA SER A 87 -6.40 7.05 0.98
C SER A 87 -5.90 6.22 2.16
N TRP A 88 -4.62 6.35 2.47
CA TRP A 88 -4.00 5.55 3.53
C TRP A 88 -2.93 6.34 4.28
N SER A 89 -2.67 5.93 5.52
CA SER A 89 -1.53 6.43 6.30
C SER A 89 -1.03 5.42 7.31
N ILE A 90 0.27 5.47 7.56
CA ILE A 90 0.98 4.79 8.64
C ILE A 90 1.54 5.87 9.56
N ARG A 91 1.25 5.79 10.85
CA ARG A 91 1.59 6.80 11.86
C ARG A 91 2.25 6.19 13.09
N THR A 92 2.93 7.01 13.89
CA THR A 92 3.46 6.65 15.21
C THR A 92 2.97 7.60 16.29
N GLY A 93 2.82 7.11 17.52
CA GLY A 93 2.44 7.96 18.66
C GLY A 93 1.02 8.50 18.58
N VAL A 94 0.12 7.79 17.90
CA VAL A 94 -1.32 8.12 17.87
C VAL A 94 -1.94 7.75 19.22
N SER A 95 -2.84 8.59 19.69
CA SER A 95 -3.64 8.36 20.90
C SER A 95 -4.92 9.19 20.86
N PRO A 96 -5.87 9.03 21.80
CA PRO A 96 -7.09 9.83 21.82
C PRO A 96 -6.81 11.35 21.79
N GLY A 97 -7.34 12.03 20.78
CA GLY A 97 -7.12 13.47 20.56
C GLY A 97 -5.77 13.85 19.93
N ASN A 98 -4.90 12.88 19.63
CA ASN A 98 -3.56 13.10 19.07
C ASN A 98 -3.31 12.20 17.86
N GLY A 99 -3.14 12.82 16.69
CA GLY A 99 -2.88 12.11 15.44
C GLY A 99 -1.46 11.59 15.25
N GLY A 100 -0.58 11.79 16.23
CA GLY A 100 0.80 11.34 16.16
C GLY A 100 1.59 11.95 14.99
N THR A 101 2.65 11.25 14.58
CA THR A 101 3.49 11.61 13.44
C THR A 101 3.17 10.71 12.25
N ILE A 102 3.03 11.30 11.06
CA ILE A 102 2.91 10.53 9.81
C ILE A 102 4.28 9.99 9.44
N VAL A 103 4.37 8.67 9.28
CA VAL A 103 5.58 7.98 8.78
C VAL A 103 5.49 7.84 7.26
N ALA A 104 4.33 7.41 6.77
CA ALA A 104 4.03 7.32 5.36
C ALA A 104 2.53 7.56 5.12
N SER A 105 2.17 8.12 3.97
CA SER A 105 0.78 8.31 3.58
C SER A 105 0.65 8.52 2.08
N GLY A 106 -0.52 8.26 1.54
CA GLY A 106 -0.82 8.57 0.15
C GLY A 106 -2.27 8.35 -0.21
N THR A 107 -2.57 8.66 -1.47
CA THR A 107 -3.71 8.12 -2.19
C THR A 107 -3.14 7.28 -3.32
N SER A 108 -3.61 6.05 -3.46
CA SER A 108 -3.02 5.09 -4.40
C SER A 108 -4.11 4.22 -5.03
N ALA A 109 -3.77 3.62 -6.17
CA ALA A 109 -4.61 2.62 -6.79
C ALA A 109 -4.89 1.47 -5.79
N ALA A 110 -6.14 1.07 -5.71
CA ALA A 110 -6.62 0.03 -4.81
C ALA A 110 -7.45 -1.00 -5.57
N THR A 111 -7.44 -2.24 -5.07
CA THR A 111 -8.36 -3.28 -5.52
C THR A 111 -9.53 -3.42 -4.57
N GLN A 112 -10.69 -3.83 -5.09
CA GLN A 112 -11.87 -4.16 -4.30
C GLN A 112 -12.23 -5.63 -4.56
N VAL A 113 -12.04 -6.49 -3.56
CA VAL A 113 -12.28 -7.93 -3.67
C VAL A 113 -13.24 -8.39 -2.58
N ALA A 114 -14.32 -9.07 -2.95
CA ALA A 114 -15.30 -9.55 -1.99
C ALA A 114 -14.66 -10.60 -1.05
N THR A 115 -14.87 -10.46 0.25
CA THR A 115 -14.41 -11.44 1.25
C THR A 115 -15.35 -12.65 1.34
N GLY A 116 -16.56 -12.53 0.80
CA GLY A 116 -17.65 -13.48 0.97
C GLY A 116 -18.50 -13.24 2.23
N ARG A 117 -18.12 -12.27 3.07
CA ARG A 117 -18.89 -11.88 4.27
C ARG A 117 -19.88 -10.77 3.95
N THR A 118 -20.90 -10.63 4.79
CA THR A 118 -21.89 -9.55 4.74
C THR A 118 -21.97 -8.89 6.11
N GLY A 119 -21.94 -7.56 6.15
CA GLY A 119 -22.08 -6.80 7.37
C GLY A 119 -23.47 -6.97 7.96
N GLY A 120 -23.56 -7.53 9.17
CA GLY A 120 -24.88 -7.78 9.76
C GLY A 120 -25.62 -6.52 10.21
N VAL A 121 -24.91 -5.40 10.45
CA VAL A 121 -25.53 -4.10 10.82
C VAL A 121 -25.89 -3.28 9.60
N THR A 122 -25.03 -3.20 8.59
CA THR A 122 -25.25 -2.39 7.38
C THR A 122 -26.06 -3.14 6.31
N GLY A 123 -26.02 -4.47 6.32
CA GLY A 123 -26.52 -5.32 5.23
C GLY A 123 -25.65 -5.28 3.95
N TYR A 124 -24.49 -4.61 3.99
CA TYR A 124 -23.60 -4.48 2.84
C TYR A 124 -22.69 -5.69 2.70
N LEU A 125 -22.31 -6.03 1.47
CA LEU A 125 -21.24 -7.00 1.23
C LEU A 125 -19.92 -6.44 1.75
N GLU A 126 -19.09 -7.32 2.28
CA GLU A 126 -17.77 -6.94 2.73
C GLU A 126 -16.72 -7.19 1.63
N TYR A 127 -15.83 -6.21 1.48
CA TYR A 127 -14.75 -6.21 0.52
C TYR A 127 -13.43 -5.86 1.19
N THR A 128 -12.36 -6.53 0.79
CA THR A 128 -10.99 -6.09 1.01
C THR A 128 -10.68 -4.95 0.05
N ILE A 129 -10.28 -3.80 0.61
CA ILE A 129 -9.71 -2.67 -0.12
C ILE A 129 -8.21 -2.69 0.09
N GLU A 130 -7.46 -3.16 -0.92
CA GLU A 130 -6.01 -3.35 -0.82
C GLU A 130 -5.25 -2.34 -1.69
N VAL A 131 -4.26 -1.69 -1.10
CA VAL A 131 -3.22 -0.92 -1.79
C VAL A 131 -1.95 -1.77 -1.84
N ALA A 132 -1.40 -1.95 -3.04
CA ALA A 132 -0.21 -2.75 -3.29
C ALA A 132 0.88 -1.94 -4.00
N GLY A 133 2.07 -2.53 -4.14
CA GLY A 133 3.22 -1.90 -4.80
C GLY A 133 3.91 -0.85 -3.94
N LEU A 134 3.77 -0.95 -2.61
CA LEU A 134 4.46 -0.12 -1.65
C LEU A 134 5.91 -0.60 -1.46
N SER A 135 6.75 0.29 -0.92
CA SER A 135 8.13 -0.04 -0.51
C SER A 135 8.48 0.83 0.69
N ILE A 136 7.79 0.59 1.81
CA ILE A 136 7.91 1.40 3.03
C ILE A 136 8.68 0.60 4.07
N TYR A 137 9.88 1.03 4.40
CA TYR A 137 10.64 0.43 5.49
C TYR A 137 10.20 1.02 6.84
N LEU A 138 9.92 0.15 7.81
CA LEU A 138 9.56 0.50 9.19
C LEU A 138 10.55 -0.17 10.15
N ASP A 139 11.16 0.63 11.03
CA ASP A 139 11.95 0.12 12.15
C ASP A 139 11.04 -0.55 13.20
N PRO A 140 11.60 -1.39 14.10
CA PRO A 140 10.83 -1.98 15.19
C PRO A 140 10.09 -0.91 16.02
N GLY A 141 8.80 -1.11 16.27
CA GLY A 141 7.98 -0.14 16.98
C GLY A 141 6.48 -0.32 16.79
N THR A 142 5.70 0.53 17.46
CA THR A 142 4.24 0.58 17.34
C THR A 142 3.83 1.62 16.32
N TYR A 143 3.01 1.20 15.36
CA TYR A 143 2.48 2.02 14.29
C TYR A 143 0.96 1.92 14.26
N TRP A 144 0.32 2.87 13.59
CA TRP A 144 -1.12 2.93 13.40
C TRP A 144 -1.42 3.02 11.92
N LEU A 145 -2.30 2.14 11.44
CA LEU A 145 -2.72 2.07 10.05
C LEU A 145 -4.10 2.69 9.87
N SER A 146 -4.32 3.37 8.74
CA SER A 146 -5.63 3.67 8.19
C SER A 146 -5.61 3.40 6.69
N VAL A 147 -6.67 2.77 6.18
CA VAL A 147 -6.92 2.57 4.75
C VAL A 147 -8.40 2.83 4.50
N SER A 148 -8.72 3.90 3.79
CA SER A 148 -10.08 4.36 3.53
C SER A 148 -10.35 4.41 2.03
N PRO A 149 -11.35 3.68 1.52
CA PRO A 149 -11.69 3.73 0.10
C PRO A 149 -12.07 5.16 -0.33
N LEU A 150 -11.60 5.57 -1.50
CA LEU A 150 -12.18 6.72 -2.20
C LEU A 150 -13.46 6.24 -2.87
N VAL A 151 -14.57 6.76 -2.39
CA VAL A 151 -15.88 6.50 -2.96
C VAL A 151 -16.34 7.74 -3.70
N GLU A 152 -17.17 7.54 -4.71
CA GLU A 152 -17.86 8.66 -5.33
C GLU A 152 -18.74 9.37 -4.30
N ARG A 153 -19.16 10.59 -4.62
CA ARG A 153 -20.07 11.38 -3.80
C ARG A 153 -21.20 10.49 -3.27
N ASP A 154 -21.35 10.44 -1.94
CA ASP A 154 -22.57 9.96 -1.32
C ASP A 154 -23.76 10.72 -1.96
N PRO A 155 -24.69 10.03 -2.65
CA PRO A 155 -25.81 10.69 -3.29
C PRO A 155 -26.72 11.47 -2.32
N ALA A 156 -26.57 11.34 -0.99
CA ALA A 156 -27.29 12.14 0.00
C ALA A 156 -27.23 13.64 -0.32
N GLY A 157 -28.23 14.27 -0.94
CA GLY A 157 -29.69 14.21 -0.70
C GLY A 157 -30.54 12.96 -0.97
N ASP A 158 -30.07 11.88 -1.61
CA ASP A 158 -30.93 10.73 -1.95
C ASP A 158 -30.91 9.55 -0.96
N PHE A 159 -29.95 9.46 -0.02
CA PHE A 159 -29.83 8.32 0.92
C PHE A 159 -29.93 8.66 2.41
N GLY A 160 -30.62 9.72 2.80
CA GLY A 160 -31.05 9.91 4.20
C GLY A 160 -29.95 9.90 5.28
N GLY A 161 -28.68 10.13 4.93
CA GLY A 161 -27.55 10.16 5.87
C GLY A 161 -26.80 8.84 6.08
N VAL A 162 -26.84 7.90 5.14
CA VAL A 162 -26.09 6.63 5.21
C VAL A 162 -24.84 6.67 4.34
N TYR A 163 -23.66 6.40 4.92
CA TYR A 163 -22.37 6.36 4.23
C TYR A 163 -22.22 5.13 3.33
N LEU A 164 -21.23 5.13 2.44
CA LEU A 164 -21.03 4.09 1.43
C LEU A 164 -20.09 2.98 1.88
N ALA A 165 -19.13 3.28 2.75
CA ALA A 165 -18.19 2.29 3.29
C ALA A 165 -17.98 2.41 4.81
N TYR A 166 -17.92 1.25 5.46
CA TYR A 166 -17.68 1.11 6.89
C TYR A 166 -16.59 0.06 7.10
N ASN A 167 -15.53 0.37 7.83
CA ASN A 167 -14.52 -0.62 8.19
C ASN A 167 -15.12 -1.60 9.20
N SER A 168 -15.01 -2.89 8.89
CA SER A 168 -15.57 -3.94 9.72
C SER A 168 -14.85 -3.99 11.05
N ALA A 169 -15.61 -4.05 12.15
CA ALA A 169 -15.01 -4.39 13.43
C ALA A 169 -14.45 -5.82 13.39
N THR A 170 -13.45 -6.11 14.21
CA THR A 170 -12.84 -7.44 14.39
C THR A 170 -12.92 -7.87 15.86
N LEU A 171 -12.90 -9.18 16.10
CA LEU A 171 -12.70 -9.79 17.43
C LEU A 171 -11.41 -10.62 17.48
N GLY A 172 -10.52 -10.44 16.51
CA GLY A 172 -9.22 -11.11 16.43
C GLY A 172 -9.24 -12.50 15.79
N ASP A 173 -10.37 -12.94 15.21
CA ASP A 173 -10.43 -14.23 14.52
C ASP A 173 -9.47 -14.27 13.34
N ASN A 174 -8.72 -15.35 13.18
CA ASN A 174 -7.68 -15.47 12.14
C ASN A 174 -6.61 -14.35 12.18
N ALA A 175 -6.46 -13.63 13.30
CA ALA A 175 -5.45 -12.59 13.42
C ALA A 175 -4.03 -13.14 13.22
N VAL A 176 -3.16 -12.29 12.67
CA VAL A 176 -1.75 -12.56 12.43
C VAL A 176 -0.94 -11.41 13.02
N GLY A 177 0.19 -11.71 13.66
CA GLY A 177 1.03 -10.68 14.28
C GLY A 177 0.43 -10.17 15.60
N THR A 178 0.86 -8.97 16.01
CA THR A 178 0.48 -8.37 17.30
C THR A 178 0.29 -6.85 17.18
N PRO A 179 -0.66 -6.25 17.93
CA PRO A 179 -1.68 -6.93 18.73
C PRO A 179 -2.72 -7.66 17.86
N PRO A 180 -3.38 -8.71 18.37
CA PRO A 180 -4.63 -9.19 17.80
C PRO A 180 -5.77 -8.23 18.14
N GLY A 181 -6.79 -8.14 17.29
CA GLY A 181 -7.89 -7.17 17.40
C GLY A 181 -8.92 -7.48 18.49
N THR A 182 -8.47 -7.53 19.75
CA THR A 182 -9.28 -7.79 20.96
C THR A 182 -9.12 -6.69 22.03
N GLY A 183 -8.47 -5.57 21.70
CA GLY A 183 -8.07 -4.52 22.64
C GLY A 183 -9.06 -3.35 22.78
N ASP A 184 -10.03 -3.24 21.87
CA ASP A 184 -11.01 -2.14 21.74
C ASP A 184 -10.37 -0.73 21.68
N ASP A 185 -9.17 -0.64 21.13
CA ASP A 185 -8.34 0.57 21.06
C ASP A 185 -8.36 1.29 19.71
N GLY A 186 -9.18 0.84 18.77
CA GLY A 186 -9.36 1.51 17.49
C GLY A 186 -9.88 2.95 17.63
N LEU A 187 -9.33 3.83 16.81
CA LEU A 187 -9.62 5.26 16.82
C LEU A 187 -10.36 5.71 15.56
N PHE A 188 -11.12 6.78 15.65
CA PHE A 188 -11.83 7.39 14.54
C PHE A 188 -11.49 8.87 14.40
N ASN A 189 -11.20 9.30 13.17
CA ASN A 189 -10.89 10.69 12.87
C ASN A 189 -11.73 11.20 11.69
N SER A 190 -12.44 12.30 11.92
CA SER A 190 -13.25 13.00 10.94
C SER A 190 -13.41 14.46 11.32
N ALA A 191 -12.93 15.37 10.45
CA ALA A 191 -13.21 16.79 10.62
C ALA A 191 -14.70 17.12 10.41
N PHE A 192 -15.36 16.43 9.47
CA PHE A 192 -16.77 16.64 9.14
C PHE A 192 -17.69 16.28 10.31
N LEU A 193 -17.38 15.19 11.02
CA LEU A 193 -18.13 14.74 12.20
C LEU A 193 -17.56 15.26 13.52
N SER A 194 -16.57 16.16 13.47
CA SER A 194 -15.92 16.72 14.67
C SER A 194 -15.31 15.67 15.62
N HIS A 195 -14.79 14.57 15.07
CA HIS A 195 -14.03 13.56 15.81
C HIS A 195 -12.54 13.73 15.54
N ASN A 196 -11.77 13.98 16.60
CA ASN A 196 -10.31 14.10 16.53
C ASN A 196 -9.68 12.87 17.21
N PHE A 197 -9.33 11.86 16.41
CA PHE A 197 -8.79 10.57 16.90
C PHE A 197 -9.54 10.05 18.14
N ALA A 198 -10.87 9.97 18.04
CA ALA A 198 -11.73 9.57 19.15
C ALA A 198 -11.75 8.05 19.31
N ALA A 199 -11.71 7.53 20.54
CA ALA A 199 -11.84 6.11 20.81
C ALA A 199 -13.29 5.66 20.61
N PHE A 200 -13.49 4.61 19.80
CA PHE A 200 -14.81 4.10 19.43
C PHE A 200 -15.10 2.71 20.03
N GLY A 201 -14.17 2.14 20.80
CA GLY A 201 -14.36 0.88 21.52
C GLY A 201 -14.54 -0.32 20.59
N ASN A 202 -13.88 -0.29 19.43
CA ASN A 202 -13.82 -1.39 18.47
C ASN A 202 -12.39 -1.50 17.95
N ASN A 203 -11.95 -2.70 17.58
CA ASN A 203 -10.84 -2.89 16.64
C ASN A 203 -11.37 -3.07 15.22
N TYR A 204 -10.53 -2.81 14.22
CA TYR A 204 -10.88 -2.84 12.81
C TYR A 204 -10.10 -3.89 12.02
N SER A 205 -10.79 -4.56 11.10
CA SER A 205 -10.25 -5.61 10.25
C SER A 205 -9.33 -5.01 9.17
N MET A 206 -8.05 -4.86 9.52
CA MET A 206 -7.03 -4.27 8.65
C MET A 206 -5.76 -5.11 8.69
N GLY A 207 -4.89 -4.93 7.70
CA GLY A 207 -3.63 -5.66 7.68
C GLY A 207 -2.54 -5.06 6.82
N VAL A 208 -1.37 -5.66 7.00
CA VAL A 208 -0.08 -5.26 6.46
C VAL A 208 0.64 -6.52 5.98
N ALA A 209 1.17 -6.48 4.77
CA ALA A 209 1.97 -7.56 4.19
C ALA A 209 3.23 -7.04 3.51
N GLY A 210 4.24 -7.89 3.46
CA GLY A 210 5.54 -7.60 2.90
C GLY A 210 6.59 -8.59 3.37
N VAL A 211 7.79 -8.09 3.65
CA VAL A 211 8.94 -8.90 4.05
C VAL A 211 9.59 -8.40 5.34
N VAL A 212 10.16 -9.34 6.09
CA VAL A 212 10.99 -9.06 7.27
C VAL A 212 12.40 -8.74 6.82
N GLY A 213 12.92 -7.59 7.25
CA GLY A 213 14.18 -7.05 6.74
C GLY A 213 14.09 -6.65 5.27
N GLY A 214 14.98 -5.75 4.85
CA GLY A 214 15.03 -5.30 3.46
C GLY A 214 14.78 -3.82 3.28
N ALA A 215 15.47 -2.97 4.06
CA ALA A 215 15.63 -1.58 3.69
C ALA A 215 16.02 -1.53 2.21
N SER A 216 15.25 -0.80 1.39
CA SER A 216 15.56 -0.62 -0.03
C SER A 216 16.92 0.07 -0.10
N VAL A 217 18.00 -0.71 -0.24
CA VAL A 217 19.30 -0.18 -0.61
C VAL A 217 19.06 0.46 -1.97
N PRO A 218 19.26 1.79 -2.13
CA PRO A 218 19.19 2.40 -3.45
C PRO A 218 20.20 1.63 -4.31
N GLU A 219 19.73 0.95 -5.35
CA GLU A 219 20.65 0.28 -6.28
C GLU A 219 21.66 1.36 -6.73
N PRO A 220 22.97 1.17 -6.50
CA PRO A 220 23.94 2.09 -7.05
C PRO A 220 23.71 2.05 -8.56
N SER A 221 23.38 3.21 -9.14
CA SER A 221 23.04 3.32 -10.54
C SER A 221 24.04 2.50 -11.37
N ALA A 222 23.54 1.49 -12.07
CA ALA A 222 24.35 0.62 -12.92
C ALA A 222 25.14 1.40 -14.00
N GLY A 223 24.89 2.72 -14.12
CA GLY A 223 25.69 3.67 -14.87
C GLY A 223 27.18 3.69 -14.51
N TRP A 224 27.55 3.41 -13.25
CA TRP A 224 28.97 3.33 -12.87
C TRP A 224 29.64 2.02 -13.34
N LEU A 225 28.94 0.89 -13.29
CA LEU A 225 29.49 -0.39 -13.78
C LEU A 225 29.69 -0.40 -15.30
N LEU A 226 28.86 0.33 -16.06
CA LEU A 226 29.06 0.49 -17.50
C LEU A 226 30.23 1.45 -17.84
N ALA A 227 30.46 2.48 -17.02
CA ALA A 227 31.52 3.47 -17.23
C ALA A 227 32.94 2.90 -17.03
N ILE A 228 33.10 1.86 -16.20
CA ILE A 228 34.41 1.23 -15.94
C ILE A 228 34.69 0.08 -16.93
N ALA A 229 33.65 -0.49 -17.56
CA ALA A 229 33.80 -1.60 -18.51
C ALA A 229 34.28 -1.15 -19.91
N LEU A 230 33.97 0.08 -20.36
CA LEU A 230 34.38 0.55 -21.69
C LEU A 230 35.88 0.86 -21.87
N PRO A 231 36.64 1.44 -20.92
CA PRO A 231 38.06 1.73 -21.14
C PRO A 231 38.95 0.48 -21.11
N ALA A 232 38.52 -0.63 -20.51
CA ALA A 232 39.29 -1.87 -20.45
C ALA A 232 39.38 -2.60 -21.82
N VAL A 233 38.39 -2.43 -22.70
CA VAL A 233 38.38 -3.06 -24.03
C VAL A 233 39.22 -2.29 -25.05
N VAL A 234 39.42 -0.98 -24.85
CA VAL A 234 40.25 -0.15 -25.75
C VAL A 234 41.76 -0.26 -25.43
N GLY A 235 42.12 -0.62 -24.20
CA GLY A 235 43.52 -0.72 -23.75
C GLY A 235 44.30 -1.95 -24.23
N LEU A 236 43.63 -3.03 -24.66
CA LEU A 236 44.32 -4.26 -25.10
C LEU A 236 44.78 -4.25 -26.57
N GLY A 237 44.47 -3.21 -27.34
CA GLY A 237 44.70 -3.20 -28.79
C GLY A 237 46.07 -2.72 -29.29
N ARG A 238 47.01 -2.29 -28.44
CA ARG A 238 48.30 -1.72 -28.91
C ARG A 238 49.52 -2.21 -28.13
N ARG A 239 49.93 -3.46 -28.34
CA ARG A 239 51.33 -3.87 -28.15
C ARG A 239 51.65 -5.13 -28.96
N ALA A 240 51.86 -4.97 -30.26
CA ALA A 240 52.59 -5.94 -31.07
C ALA A 240 53.36 -5.18 -32.17
N GLY A 241 54.67 -5.01 -31.95
CA GLY A 241 55.59 -4.32 -32.84
C GLY A 241 56.97 -4.28 -32.22
N GLY A 242 57.56 -5.45 -32.03
CA GLY A 242 58.95 -5.60 -31.56
C GLY A 242 59.97 -5.28 -32.66
N PRO A 243 61.25 -5.02 -32.28
CA PRO A 243 62.27 -4.53 -33.18
C PRO A 243 62.95 -5.67 -33.94
N ALA A 244 63.34 -5.43 -35.19
CA ALA A 244 64.28 -6.26 -35.92
C ALA A 244 65.51 -5.42 -36.26
N GLY A 245 66.64 -5.78 -35.64
CA GLY A 245 67.96 -5.31 -36.05
C GLY A 245 68.61 -6.31 -37.00
N ARG A 246 69.16 -5.80 -38.11
CA ARG A 246 70.53 -6.00 -38.60
C ARG A 246 70.75 -5.13 -39.82
#